data_AF-A0A1Y1YNU1-F1
#
_entry.id   AF-A0A1Y1YNU1-F1
#
_cell.length_a   1.000
_cell.length_b   1.000
_cell.length_c   1.000
_cell.angle_alpha   90.00
_cell.angle_beta   90.00
_cell.angle_gamma   90.00
#
_symmetry.space_group_name_H-M   'P 1'
#
loop_
_entity.id
_entity.type
_entity.pdbx_description
1 polymer ?
#
loop_
_entity_poly.entity_id
_entity_poly.type
_entity_poly.pdbx_seq_one_letter_code
_entity_poly.pdbx_strand_id
1 'polypeptide(L)'
;MSSSPDIEYWLQRCSICFDAQLDFCLDYCRDQYCRDCFKRYVKEVVNNSWGLSITKIKCPVCQDVLSQSEWSKYVDSETVELYNTYNRPYRAFTRFCPECEHEVRGAKMEPISYKADREKYFDEVHDLLNDFFQKTNYAALNTSEFLNKFRADYRNFLSGGSITVADMYKYTLEKMIDCLGLWYVWSNEGSKKNVPKSSKVKKRKLEGETDSLISAAAKISSKLVSLEFRPELWKELQFMHIANFPQVNCQKCYQEVCLRCGEGSHHKAMTCFEYMEDQVRNSHTYSESVENLKWKLENSKSCPNCCILINRDDGCNKVDCLHCGHRFCWICRDTWSEKCGFYQCRGAKNGPTSEIESPTTKAGSISEMPEIGVPNVIAIQAKLATPQRGSA
;
A
#
# COMPACT_ATOMS: atom_id res chain seq x y z
N MET A 1 -51.40 -9.93 16.81
CA MET A 1 -50.42 -9.53 15.78
C MET A 1 -49.78 -10.80 15.25
N SER A 2 -50.39 -11.40 14.23
CA SER A 2 -49.87 -12.60 13.57
C SER A 2 -48.72 -12.19 12.66
N SER A 3 -47.49 -12.60 13.01
CA SER A 3 -46.37 -12.63 12.06
C SER A 3 -46.81 -13.40 10.81
N SER A 4 -46.53 -12.84 9.61
CA SER A 4 -46.73 -13.58 8.37
C SER A 4 -45.86 -14.85 8.42
N PRO A 5 -46.40 -16.04 8.10
CA PRO A 5 -45.63 -17.30 8.13
C PRO A 5 -44.36 -17.26 7.27
N ASP A 6 -44.31 -16.37 6.27
CA ASP A 6 -43.13 -16.15 5.44
C ASP A 6 -41.96 -15.50 6.20
N ILE A 7 -42.23 -14.57 7.13
CA ILE A 7 -41.17 -13.88 7.86
C ILE A 7 -40.47 -14.84 8.82
N GLU A 8 -41.24 -15.72 9.47
CA GLU A 8 -40.70 -16.71 10.40
C GLU A 8 -39.83 -17.76 9.69
N TYR A 9 -40.17 -18.09 8.43
CA TYR A 9 -39.34 -18.93 7.57
C TYR A 9 -37.96 -18.30 7.30
N TRP A 10 -37.91 -17.03 6.91
CA TRP A 10 -36.64 -16.35 6.57
C TRP A 10 -35.78 -16.03 7.81
N LEU A 11 -36.41 -15.79 8.96
CA LEU A 11 -35.70 -15.56 10.24
C LEU A 11 -34.90 -16.78 10.71
N GLN A 12 -35.22 -17.98 10.22
CA GLN A 12 -34.50 -19.21 10.57
C GLN A 12 -33.47 -19.65 9.52
N ARG A 13 -33.30 -18.89 8.44
CA ARG A 13 -32.39 -19.21 7.34
C ARG A 13 -31.10 -18.40 7.40
N CYS A 14 -30.04 -18.98 6.87
CA CYS A 14 -28.75 -18.31 6.73
C CYS A 14 -28.84 -17.07 5.82
N SER A 15 -28.30 -15.93 6.27
CA SER A 15 -28.30 -14.66 5.52
C SER A 15 -27.34 -14.62 4.32
N ILE A 16 -26.57 -15.69 4.05
CA ILE A 16 -25.70 -15.79 2.88
C ILE A 16 -26.35 -16.62 1.77
N CYS A 17 -26.74 -17.87 2.07
CA CYS A 17 -27.31 -18.76 1.06
C CYS A 17 -28.83 -18.70 0.97
N PHE A 18 -29.52 -18.19 2.00
CA PHE A 18 -30.98 -18.20 2.15
C PHE A 18 -31.63 -19.59 2.12
N ASP A 19 -30.82 -20.66 2.18
CA ASP A 19 -31.26 -22.02 1.93
C ASP A 19 -31.08 -22.90 3.17
N ALA A 20 -29.89 -22.91 3.78
CA ALA A 20 -29.64 -23.65 5.01
C ALA A 20 -30.33 -23.00 6.22
N GLN A 21 -30.73 -23.82 7.20
CA GLN A 21 -31.12 -23.33 8.52
C GLN A 21 -29.90 -22.67 9.19
N LEU A 22 -30.13 -21.63 9.99
CA LEU A 22 -29.04 -20.99 10.73
C LEU A 22 -28.48 -21.93 11.79
N ASP A 23 -27.16 -21.91 11.95
CA ASP A 23 -26.45 -22.61 13.02
C ASP A 23 -26.13 -21.68 14.19
N PHE A 24 -25.93 -20.39 13.91
CA PHE A 24 -25.60 -19.38 14.90
C PHE A 24 -25.98 -17.96 14.44
N CYS A 25 -25.94 -17.03 15.40
CA CYS A 25 -26.05 -15.59 15.18
C CYS A 25 -24.78 -14.90 15.70
N LEU A 26 -24.39 -13.79 15.07
CA LEU A 26 -23.31 -12.95 15.60
C LEU A 26 -23.71 -12.29 16.92
N ASP A 27 -22.72 -12.00 17.77
CA ASP A 27 -22.93 -11.55 19.15
C ASP A 27 -23.56 -10.14 19.20
N TYR A 28 -23.18 -9.26 18.27
CA TYR A 28 -23.61 -7.85 18.25
C TYR A 28 -24.73 -7.55 17.27
N CYS A 29 -24.50 -7.74 15.96
CA CYS A 29 -25.48 -7.40 14.92
C CYS A 29 -26.62 -8.42 14.80
N ARG A 30 -26.48 -9.61 15.43
CA ARG A 30 -27.45 -10.71 15.41
C ARG A 30 -27.73 -11.32 14.04
N ASP A 31 -27.00 -10.93 12.99
CA ASP A 31 -27.09 -11.58 11.68
C ASP A 31 -26.78 -13.08 11.82
N GLN A 32 -27.53 -13.89 11.06
CA GLN A 32 -27.56 -15.34 11.22
C GLN A 32 -26.93 -16.10 10.05
N TYR A 33 -26.19 -17.17 10.35
CA TYR A 33 -25.47 -17.94 9.33
C TYR A 33 -25.51 -19.44 9.60
N CYS A 34 -25.46 -20.22 8.53
CA CYS A 34 -24.97 -21.59 8.63
C CYS A 34 -23.43 -21.57 8.69
N ARG A 35 -22.85 -22.56 9.35
CA ARG A 35 -21.40 -22.69 9.58
C ARG A 35 -20.63 -22.79 8.27
N ASP A 36 -21.16 -23.50 7.27
CA ASP A 36 -20.48 -23.70 6.00
C ASP A 36 -20.30 -22.39 5.21
N CYS A 37 -21.36 -21.58 5.10
CA CYS A 37 -21.29 -20.30 4.41
C CYS A 37 -20.35 -19.33 5.10
N PHE A 38 -20.46 -19.19 6.43
CA PHE A 38 -19.59 -18.28 7.17
C PHE A 38 -18.13 -18.72 7.13
N LYS A 39 -17.88 -20.03 7.27
CA LYS A 39 -16.53 -20.60 7.18
C LYS A 39 -15.89 -20.32 5.82
N ARG A 40 -16.62 -20.58 4.73
CA ARG A 40 -16.14 -20.31 3.37
C ARG A 40 -15.85 -18.82 3.17
N TYR A 41 -16.75 -17.95 3.63
CA TYR A 41 -16.56 -16.50 3.58
C TYR A 41 -15.27 -16.07 4.27
N VAL A 42 -15.07 -16.46 5.54
CA VAL A 42 -13.87 -16.07 6.29
C VAL A 42 -12.62 -16.64 5.63
N LYS A 43 -12.62 -17.91 5.21
CA LYS A 43 -11.48 -18.53 4.55
C LYS A 43 -11.10 -17.78 3.27
N GLU A 44 -12.07 -17.36 2.47
CA GLU A 44 -11.84 -16.59 1.25
C GLU A 44 -11.27 -15.19 1.56
N VAL A 45 -11.81 -14.51 2.58
CA VAL A 45 -11.27 -13.22 3.02
C VAL A 45 -9.82 -13.37 3.47
N VAL A 46 -9.50 -14.38 4.29
CA VAL A 46 -8.13 -14.62 4.78
C VAL A 46 -7.18 -14.97 3.65
N ASN A 47 -7.57 -15.83 2.71
CA ASN A 47 -6.73 -16.21 1.57
C ASN A 47 -6.38 -15.01 0.67
N ASN A 48 -7.31 -14.07 0.53
CA ASN A 48 -7.11 -12.84 -0.23
C ASN A 48 -6.42 -11.71 0.57
N SER A 49 -6.01 -11.98 1.81
CA SER A 49 -5.39 -11.00 2.74
C SER A 49 -3.85 -11.01 2.73
N TRP A 50 -3.23 -11.46 1.64
CA TRP A 50 -1.76 -11.56 1.54
C TRP A 50 -1.04 -10.21 1.59
N GLY A 51 -1.77 -9.10 1.38
CA GLY A 51 -1.30 -7.74 1.57
C GLY A 51 -0.74 -7.47 2.98
N LEU A 52 -0.06 -6.35 3.17
CA LEU A 52 0.59 -6.01 4.44
C LEU A 52 -0.30 -5.17 5.36
N SER A 53 -1.48 -4.77 4.89
CA SER A 53 -2.50 -4.08 5.69
C SER A 53 -3.32 -5.07 6.48
N ILE A 54 -3.68 -4.69 7.71
CA ILE A 54 -4.49 -5.55 8.56
C ILE A 54 -5.85 -5.77 7.89
N THR A 55 -6.17 -7.02 7.58
CA THR A 55 -7.50 -7.34 7.10
C THR A 55 -8.45 -7.45 8.28
N LYS A 56 -9.50 -6.65 8.25
CA LYS A 56 -10.61 -6.73 9.20
C LYS A 56 -11.68 -7.63 8.62
N ILE A 57 -11.98 -8.73 9.30
CA ILE A 57 -13.13 -9.57 8.96
C ILE A 57 -14.39 -8.82 9.36
N LYS A 58 -15.36 -8.77 8.46
CA LYS A 58 -16.60 -8.02 8.62
C LYS A 58 -17.81 -8.95 8.54
N CYS A 59 -18.91 -8.51 9.11
CA CYS A 59 -20.20 -9.13 8.87
C CYS A 59 -20.54 -9.05 7.36
N PRO A 60 -20.88 -10.16 6.69
CA PRO A 60 -21.30 -10.17 5.28
C PRO A 60 -22.52 -9.27 4.98
N VAL A 61 -23.36 -9.02 5.98
CA VAL A 61 -24.62 -8.27 5.84
C VAL A 61 -24.42 -6.82 6.25
N CYS A 62 -24.22 -6.54 7.54
CA CYS A 62 -24.13 -5.16 8.04
C CYS A 62 -22.76 -4.49 7.86
N GLN A 63 -21.71 -5.24 7.46
CA GLN A 63 -20.33 -4.75 7.28
C GLN A 63 -19.60 -4.29 8.55
N ASP A 64 -20.18 -4.51 9.73
CA ASP A 64 -19.50 -4.27 11.02
C ASP A 64 -18.29 -5.18 11.18
N VAL A 65 -17.24 -4.67 11.83
CA VAL A 65 -16.00 -5.43 12.06
C VAL A 65 -16.22 -6.47 13.16
N LEU A 66 -15.89 -7.72 12.86
CA LEU A 66 -15.99 -8.83 13.80
C LEU A 66 -14.69 -9.02 14.57
N SER A 67 -14.80 -9.25 15.87
CA SER A 67 -13.64 -9.53 16.71
C SER A 67 -13.05 -10.91 16.37
N GLN A 68 -11.73 -11.06 16.47
CA GLN A 68 -11.08 -12.36 16.25
C GLN A 68 -11.61 -13.44 17.19
N SER A 69 -11.83 -13.11 18.46
CA SER A 69 -12.42 -14.01 19.45
C SER A 69 -13.79 -14.56 19.07
N GLU A 70 -14.54 -13.84 18.24
CA GLU A 70 -15.87 -14.24 17.80
C GLU A 70 -15.79 -15.11 16.54
N TRP A 71 -15.25 -14.59 15.44
CA TRP A 71 -15.26 -15.32 14.17
C TRP A 71 -14.40 -16.59 14.20
N SER A 72 -13.36 -16.65 15.06
CA SER A 72 -12.51 -17.83 15.20
C SER A 72 -13.26 -19.05 15.76
N LYS A 73 -14.41 -18.86 16.42
CA LYS A 73 -15.26 -19.95 16.93
C LYS A 73 -15.89 -20.78 15.79
N TYR A 74 -15.99 -20.19 14.60
CA TYR A 74 -16.78 -20.72 13.49
C TYR A 74 -15.93 -21.25 12.31
N VAL A 75 -14.60 -21.12 12.37
CA VAL A 75 -13.66 -21.56 11.34
C VAL A 75 -12.66 -22.59 11.87
N ASP A 76 -11.86 -23.21 10.98
CA ASP A 76 -10.77 -24.10 11.38
C ASP A 76 -9.53 -23.33 11.87
N SER A 77 -8.68 -24.03 12.64
CA SER A 77 -7.45 -23.46 13.21
C SER A 77 -6.45 -23.01 12.15
N GLU A 78 -6.35 -23.72 11.02
CA GLU A 78 -5.47 -23.37 9.90
C GLU A 78 -5.81 -21.97 9.36
N THR A 79 -7.10 -21.66 9.19
CA THR A 79 -7.58 -20.33 8.76
C THR A 79 -7.18 -19.24 9.78
N VAL A 80 -7.27 -19.53 11.08
CA VAL A 80 -6.88 -18.60 12.15
C VAL A 80 -5.37 -18.37 12.17
N GLU A 81 -4.57 -19.43 12.02
CA GLU A 81 -3.11 -19.37 11.97
C GLU A 81 -2.62 -18.58 10.74
N LEU A 82 -3.25 -18.79 9.59
CA LEU A 82 -2.96 -18.03 8.38
C LEU A 82 -3.29 -16.54 8.55
N TYR A 83 -4.45 -16.22 9.14
CA TYR A 83 -4.80 -14.85 9.49
C TYR A 83 -3.76 -14.21 10.41
N ASN A 84 -3.35 -14.91 11.47
CA ASN A 84 -2.33 -14.43 12.40
C ASN A 84 -0.99 -14.20 11.70
N THR A 85 -0.63 -15.07 10.75
CA THR A 85 0.61 -14.96 9.97
C THR A 85 0.60 -13.71 9.09
N TYR A 86 -0.50 -13.41 8.39
CA TYR A 86 -0.63 -12.22 7.56
C TYR A 86 -0.69 -10.92 8.36
N ASN A 87 -1.32 -10.95 9.53
CA ASN A 87 -1.53 -9.79 10.40
C ASN A 87 -0.48 -9.66 11.52
N ARG A 88 0.59 -10.46 11.49
CA ARG A 88 1.64 -10.40 12.51
C ARG A 88 2.27 -8.99 12.57
N PRO A 89 2.54 -8.45 13.77
CA PRO A 89 3.26 -7.18 13.92
C PRO A 89 4.60 -7.19 13.18
N TYR A 90 4.99 -6.04 12.64
CA TYR A 90 6.27 -5.85 11.94
C TYR A 90 6.51 -6.78 10.76
N ARG A 91 5.45 -7.23 10.08
CA ARG A 91 5.58 -7.97 8.82
C ARG A 91 6.24 -7.08 7.77
N ALA A 92 7.48 -7.42 7.42
CA ALA A 92 8.24 -6.69 6.41
C ALA A 92 7.67 -6.90 5.00
N PHE A 93 7.84 -5.89 4.15
CA PHE A 93 7.69 -6.09 2.71
C PHE A 93 8.87 -6.87 2.18
N THR A 94 8.58 -7.91 1.39
CA THR A 94 9.58 -8.82 0.85
C THR A 94 9.46 -8.99 -0.67
N ARG A 95 10.59 -9.31 -1.28
CA ARG A 95 10.73 -9.73 -2.67
C ARG A 95 11.61 -10.98 -2.70
N PHE A 96 11.71 -11.63 -3.85
CA PHE A 96 12.68 -12.70 -4.07
C PHE A 96 13.84 -12.18 -4.91
N CYS A 97 15.06 -12.60 -4.57
CA CYS A 97 16.24 -12.28 -5.36
C CYS A 97 16.15 -12.99 -6.73
N PRO A 98 16.25 -12.27 -7.86
CA PRO A 98 16.15 -12.87 -9.19
C PRO A 98 17.22 -13.94 -9.48
N GLU A 99 18.37 -13.86 -8.81
CA GLU A 99 19.50 -14.77 -9.07
C GLU A 99 19.45 -16.07 -8.28
N CYS A 100 18.87 -16.06 -7.07
CA CYS A 100 18.99 -17.19 -6.14
C CYS A 100 17.72 -17.53 -5.36
N GLU A 101 16.62 -16.83 -5.69
CA GLU A 101 15.28 -17.00 -5.11
C GLU A 101 15.22 -16.84 -3.59
N HIS A 102 16.23 -16.24 -2.98
CA HIS A 102 16.23 -15.96 -1.55
C HIS A 102 15.31 -14.77 -1.26
N GLU A 103 14.50 -14.88 -0.21
CA GLU A 103 13.66 -13.78 0.26
C GLU A 103 14.54 -12.60 0.71
N VAL A 104 14.29 -11.42 0.15
CA VAL A 104 14.92 -10.15 0.54
C VAL A 104 13.88 -9.24 1.17
N ARG A 105 14.28 -8.48 2.20
CA ARG A 105 13.37 -7.65 3.01
C ARG A 105 13.72 -6.18 2.87
N GLY A 106 12.71 -5.33 2.75
CA GLY A 106 12.92 -3.89 2.55
C GLY A 106 13.42 -3.14 3.77
N ALA A 107 12.96 -3.49 4.96
CA ALA A 107 13.54 -3.06 6.21
C ALA A 107 13.55 -4.24 7.17
N LYS A 108 14.62 -4.35 7.97
CA LYS A 108 14.64 -5.31 9.07
C LYS A 108 14.08 -4.63 10.29
N MET A 109 13.17 -5.29 11.00
CA MET A 109 12.92 -4.95 12.40
C MET A 109 13.94 -5.74 13.21
N GLU A 110 14.92 -5.06 13.79
CA GLU A 110 15.75 -5.67 14.83
C GLU A 110 14.96 -5.59 16.15
N PRO A 111 14.79 -6.71 16.89
CA PRO A 111 14.08 -6.68 18.16
C PRO A 111 14.91 -5.92 19.20
N ILE A 112 14.63 -4.63 19.40
CA ILE A 112 15.24 -3.84 20.48
C ILE A 112 14.42 -4.04 21.76
N SER A 113 14.73 -5.14 22.45
CA SER A 113 13.99 -5.59 23.63
C SER A 113 14.16 -4.70 24.86
N TYR A 114 15.32 -4.06 25.04
CA TYR A 114 15.62 -3.24 26.23
C TYR A 114 15.87 -1.76 25.90
N LYS A 115 15.58 -0.89 26.88
CA LYS A 115 15.77 0.57 26.76
C LYS A 115 17.25 0.94 26.50
N ALA A 116 18.18 0.30 27.20
CA ALA A 116 19.62 0.57 27.04
C ALA A 116 20.10 0.26 25.60
N ASP A 117 19.55 -0.79 24.98
CA ASP A 117 19.87 -1.13 23.59
C ASP A 117 19.34 -0.08 22.60
N ARG A 118 18.20 0.58 22.92
CA ARG A 118 17.64 1.66 22.08
C ARG A 118 18.52 2.90 22.10
N GLU A 119 19.03 3.28 23.28
CA GLU A 119 19.93 4.43 23.42
C GLU A 119 21.23 4.18 22.65
N LYS A 120 21.85 3.00 22.82
CA LYS A 120 23.03 2.60 22.05
C LYS A 120 22.77 2.62 20.54
N TYR A 121 21.64 2.06 20.11
CA TYR A 121 21.27 2.03 18.70
C TYR A 121 21.00 3.43 18.15
N PHE A 122 20.42 4.32 18.95
CA PHE A 122 20.25 5.72 18.60
C PHE A 122 21.61 6.44 18.44
N ASP A 123 22.56 6.21 19.33
CA ASP A 123 23.91 6.78 19.24
C ASP A 123 24.63 6.29 17.96
N GLU A 124 24.48 5.02 17.59
CA GLU A 124 24.99 4.52 16.31
C GLU A 124 24.39 5.26 15.10
N VAL A 125 23.08 5.53 15.12
CA VAL A 125 22.41 6.29 14.06
C VAL A 125 22.90 7.74 14.03
N HIS A 126 23.06 8.35 15.20
CA HIS A 126 23.60 9.69 15.34
C HIS A 126 25.00 9.80 14.72
N ASP A 127 25.88 8.84 14.99
CA ASP A 127 27.24 8.83 14.47
C ASP A 127 27.29 8.62 12.95
N LEU A 128 26.42 7.75 12.42
CA LEU A 128 26.25 7.59 10.98
C LEU A 128 25.75 8.88 10.31
N LEU A 129 24.82 9.60 10.94
CA LEU A 129 24.34 10.89 10.45
C LEU A 129 25.46 11.93 10.43
N ASN A 130 26.27 12.00 11.48
CA ASN A 130 27.42 12.90 11.50
C ASN A 130 28.41 12.59 10.37
N ASP A 131 28.82 11.33 10.22
CA ASP A 131 29.70 10.90 9.13
C ASP A 131 29.13 11.23 7.75
N PHE A 132 27.83 11.00 7.54
CA PHE A 132 27.14 11.32 6.30
C PHE A 132 27.18 12.83 5.98
N PHE A 133 26.79 13.69 6.94
CA PHE A 133 26.73 15.14 6.70
C PHE A 133 28.10 15.79 6.53
N GLN A 134 29.14 15.24 7.17
CA GLN A 134 30.52 15.67 6.93
C GLN A 134 30.95 15.36 5.49
N LYS A 135 30.56 14.21 4.94
CA LYS A 135 30.89 13.81 3.56
C LYS A 135 30.11 14.58 2.50
N THR A 136 28.91 15.03 2.79
CA THR A 136 28.08 15.78 1.82
C THR A 136 28.37 17.29 1.79
N ASN A 137 29.39 17.75 2.52
CA ASN A 137 29.73 19.16 2.68
C ASN A 137 28.54 20.01 3.22
N TYR A 138 27.69 19.39 4.04
CA TYR A 138 26.67 20.10 4.80
C TYR A 138 27.40 20.97 5.82
N ALA A 139 27.23 22.30 5.73
CA ALA A 139 28.03 23.26 6.48
C ALA A 139 28.14 22.86 7.96
N ALA A 140 29.35 22.87 8.53
CA ALA A 140 29.62 22.33 9.88
C ALA A 140 28.67 22.87 10.97
N LEU A 141 28.29 24.15 10.87
CA LEU A 141 27.30 24.78 11.75
C LEU A 141 25.93 24.08 11.64
N ASN A 142 25.44 23.87 10.42
CA ASN A 142 24.16 23.20 10.17
C ASN A 142 24.19 21.73 10.62
N THR A 143 25.32 21.04 10.45
CA THR A 143 25.49 19.66 10.95
C THR A 143 25.33 19.61 12.46
N SER A 144 26.01 20.52 13.19
CA SER A 144 25.92 20.56 14.65
C SER A 144 24.52 20.92 15.15
N GLU A 145 23.84 21.87 14.50
CA GLU A 145 22.47 22.27 14.82
C GLU A 145 21.49 21.11 14.59
N PHE A 146 21.59 20.44 13.44
CA PHE A 146 20.78 19.27 13.11
C PHE A 146 20.94 18.16 14.16
N LEU A 147 22.19 17.78 14.47
CA LEU A 147 22.48 16.70 15.41
C LEU A 147 22.00 17.01 16.84
N ASN A 148 22.14 18.27 17.27
CA ASN A 148 21.62 18.74 18.55
C ASN A 148 20.09 18.65 18.61
N LYS A 149 19.41 19.07 17.53
CA LYS A 149 17.96 18.93 17.41
C LYS A 149 17.53 17.47 17.42
N PHE A 150 18.21 16.61 16.64
CA PHE A 150 17.91 15.19 16.56
C PHE A 150 18.00 14.50 17.94
N ARG A 151 19.03 14.82 18.74
CA ARG A 151 19.14 14.37 20.14
C ARG A 151 18.06 14.93 21.05
N ALA A 152 17.69 16.20 20.88
CA ALA A 152 16.63 16.83 21.67
C ALA A 152 15.27 16.19 21.40
N ASP A 153 14.95 15.95 20.13
CA ASP A 153 13.71 15.29 19.69
C ASP A 153 13.63 13.85 20.22
N TYR A 154 14.73 13.10 20.20
CA TYR A 154 14.76 11.75 20.77
C TYR A 154 14.51 11.74 22.28
N ARG A 155 15.12 12.68 23.01
CA ARG A 155 14.85 12.84 24.45
C ARG A 155 13.39 13.22 24.71
N ASN A 156 12.81 14.09 23.89
CA ASN A 156 11.40 14.45 23.97
C ASN A 156 10.51 13.20 23.79
N PHE A 157 10.77 12.40 22.76
CA PHE A 157 10.09 11.13 22.52
C PHE A 157 10.18 10.16 23.71
N LEU A 158 11.39 9.95 24.26
CA LEU A 158 11.58 9.07 25.42
C LEU A 158 10.86 9.57 26.68
N SER A 159 10.66 10.89 26.82
CA SER A 159 9.89 11.49 27.91
C SER A 159 8.37 11.49 27.70
N GLY A 160 7.88 10.88 26.62
CA GLY A 160 6.45 10.87 26.28
C GLY A 160 5.95 12.21 25.72
N GLY A 161 6.83 13.01 25.13
CA GLY A 161 6.48 14.24 24.45
C GLY A 161 5.75 14.02 23.13
N SER A 162 5.41 15.12 22.45
CA SER A 162 4.62 15.08 21.22
C SER A 162 5.39 14.64 19.98
N ILE A 163 6.73 14.71 20.00
CA ILE A 163 7.56 14.33 18.85
C ILE A 163 7.66 12.81 18.76
N THR A 164 7.40 12.27 17.57
CA THR A 164 7.48 10.84 17.30
C THR A 164 8.75 10.47 16.51
N VAL A 165 9.12 9.19 16.54
CA VAL A 165 10.19 8.66 15.65
C VAL A 165 9.87 8.92 14.18
N ALA A 166 8.59 8.89 13.80
CA ALA A 166 8.16 9.21 12.44
C ALA A 166 8.44 10.68 12.06
N ASP A 167 8.26 11.63 12.97
CA ASP A 167 8.58 13.04 12.73
C ASP A 167 10.10 13.23 12.57
N MET A 168 10.88 12.60 13.44
CA MET A 168 12.34 12.58 13.35
C MET A 168 12.82 11.98 12.02
N TYR A 169 12.21 10.86 11.61
CA TYR A 169 12.52 10.19 10.35
C TYR A 169 12.24 11.11 9.15
N LYS A 170 11.05 11.73 9.11
CA LYS A 170 10.65 12.62 8.00
C LYS A 170 11.58 13.82 7.87
N TYR A 171 11.91 14.47 8.99
CA TYR A 171 12.85 15.59 9.02
C TYR A 171 14.26 15.17 8.59
N THR A 172 14.75 14.03 9.08
CA THR A 172 16.09 13.52 8.74
C THR A 172 16.18 13.13 7.26
N LEU A 173 15.15 12.46 6.75
CA LEU A 173 15.05 12.05 5.35
C LEU A 173 15.10 13.26 4.41
N GLU A 174 14.35 14.31 4.71
CA GLU A 174 14.37 15.56 3.96
C GLU A 174 15.81 16.11 3.85
N LYS A 175 16.53 16.23 4.98
CA LYS A 175 17.90 16.75 4.97
C LYS A 175 18.91 15.86 4.25
N MET A 176 18.75 14.53 4.32
CA MET A 176 19.58 13.62 3.54
C MET A 176 19.33 13.79 2.03
N ILE A 177 18.07 13.94 1.61
CA ILE A 177 17.72 14.11 0.20
C ILE A 177 18.20 15.45 -0.35
N ASP A 178 18.09 16.52 0.46
CA ASP A 178 18.64 17.84 0.13
C ASP A 178 20.12 17.74 -0.21
N CYS A 179 20.88 17.02 0.62
CA CYS A 179 22.31 16.80 0.45
C CYS A 179 22.64 15.96 -0.79
N LEU A 180 21.84 14.93 -1.09
CA LEU A 180 22.07 14.05 -2.25
C LEU A 180 21.60 14.68 -3.56
N GLY A 181 20.83 15.76 -3.53
CA GLY A 181 20.25 16.37 -4.74
C GLY A 181 19.22 15.48 -5.43
N LEU A 182 18.62 14.51 -4.73
CA LEU A 182 17.75 13.47 -5.29
C LEU A 182 16.28 13.91 -5.50
N TRP A 183 16.00 15.21 -5.46
CA TRP A 183 14.67 15.78 -5.65
C TRP A 183 13.98 15.33 -6.96
N TYR A 184 14.76 15.00 -8.00
CA TYR A 184 14.23 14.55 -9.30
C TYR A 184 13.67 13.12 -9.27
N VAL A 185 14.17 12.24 -8.40
CA VAL A 185 13.72 10.84 -8.28
C VAL A 185 12.33 10.74 -7.61
N TRP A 186 11.96 11.78 -6.86
CA TRP A 186 10.66 11.90 -6.18
C TRP A 186 9.52 12.42 -7.06
N SER A 187 9.84 12.99 -8.22
CA SER A 187 8.86 13.55 -9.14
C SER A 187 8.36 12.53 -10.17
N ASN A 188 7.90 11.34 -9.75
CA ASN A 188 7.16 10.45 -10.66
C ASN A 188 5.64 10.70 -10.60
N GLU A 189 5.13 11.20 -11.74
CA GLU A 189 3.78 10.98 -12.31
C GLU A 189 2.53 11.29 -11.48
N GLY A 190 2.44 12.44 -10.82
CA GLY A 190 1.11 12.92 -10.38
C GLY A 190 1.09 14.20 -9.57
N SER A 191 2.02 14.40 -8.64
CA SER A 191 1.99 15.56 -7.76
C SER A 191 3.11 16.55 -8.05
N LYS A 192 2.87 17.46 -9.00
CA LYS A 192 3.65 18.69 -9.13
C LYS A 192 3.25 19.64 -7.99
N LYS A 193 3.76 19.43 -6.77
CA LYS A 193 3.71 20.48 -5.75
C LYS A 193 5.11 20.68 -5.17
N ASN A 194 5.66 21.84 -5.50
CA ASN A 194 6.88 22.47 -4.96
C ASN A 194 8.20 21.74 -5.20
N VAL A 195 8.65 21.69 -6.45
CA VAL A 195 10.09 21.60 -6.74
C VAL A 195 10.70 23.00 -6.56
N PRO A 196 11.72 23.19 -5.70
CA PRO A 196 12.46 24.44 -5.63
C PRO A 196 13.03 24.79 -7.02
N LYS A 197 12.75 26.01 -7.51
CA LYS A 197 13.29 26.52 -8.79
C LYS A 197 14.76 26.92 -8.64
N SER A 198 15.62 25.96 -8.35
CA SER A 198 17.08 26.10 -8.26
C SER A 198 17.57 24.69 -7.94
N SER A 199 18.21 23.94 -8.84
CA SER A 199 19.61 24.17 -9.24
C SER A 199 19.90 23.29 -10.45
N LYS A 200 20.50 23.86 -11.50
CA LYS A 200 21.11 23.07 -12.59
C LYS A 200 22.39 22.42 -12.06
N VAL A 201 22.28 21.26 -11.41
CA VAL A 201 23.47 20.48 -11.02
C VAL A 201 24.00 19.79 -12.27
N LYS A 202 25.24 20.12 -12.62
CA LYS A 202 25.96 19.55 -13.78
C LYS A 202 26.11 18.04 -13.59
N LYS A 203 25.34 17.27 -14.35
CA LYS A 203 25.48 15.81 -14.49
C LYS A 203 26.78 15.50 -15.24
N ARG A 204 27.94 15.54 -14.58
CA ARG A 204 29.24 15.05 -15.11
C ARG A 204 30.28 15.01 -13.98
N LYS A 205 30.88 13.82 -13.78
CA LYS A 205 31.93 13.42 -12.80
C LYS A 205 31.45 13.27 -11.34
N LEU A 206 31.03 12.06 -10.93
CA LEU A 206 31.14 11.44 -9.58
C LEU A 206 30.16 10.24 -9.42
N GLU A 207 30.10 9.30 -10.37
CA GLU A 207 29.14 8.17 -10.26
C GLU A 207 29.42 7.27 -9.04
N GLY A 208 30.69 6.98 -8.74
CA GLY A 208 31.04 6.09 -7.60
C GLY A 208 30.90 6.71 -6.20
N GLU A 209 31.15 8.01 -6.05
CA GLU A 209 31.05 8.69 -4.75
C GLU A 209 29.58 8.95 -4.36
N THR A 210 28.75 9.26 -5.35
CA THR A 210 27.29 9.43 -5.16
C THR A 210 26.64 8.12 -4.71
N ASP A 211 27.01 7.00 -5.31
CA ASP A 211 26.50 5.66 -4.93
C ASP A 211 26.82 5.30 -3.48
N SER A 212 28.04 5.59 -3.04
CA SER A 212 28.47 5.36 -1.65
C SER A 212 27.63 6.17 -0.66
N LEU A 213 27.34 7.44 -0.98
CA LEU A 213 26.49 8.30 -0.17
C LEU A 213 25.02 7.83 -0.15
N ILE A 214 24.49 7.38 -1.27
CA ILE A 214 23.13 6.82 -1.34
C ILE A 214 23.03 5.55 -0.48
N SER A 215 24.04 4.68 -0.53
CA SER A 215 24.11 3.48 0.31
C SER A 215 24.19 3.84 1.81
N ALA A 216 24.98 4.86 2.17
CA ALA A 216 25.05 5.37 3.53
C ALA A 216 23.69 5.91 4.02
N ALA A 217 23.01 6.72 3.20
CA ALA A 217 21.68 7.24 3.51
C ALA A 217 20.62 6.12 3.64
N ALA A 218 20.67 5.11 2.77
CA ALA A 218 19.80 3.94 2.86
C ALA A 218 20.00 3.18 4.17
N LYS A 219 21.26 2.99 4.59
CA LYS A 219 21.59 2.36 5.87
C LYS A 219 21.06 3.16 7.06
N ILE A 220 21.26 4.48 7.07
CA ILE A 220 20.73 5.39 8.11
C ILE A 220 19.20 5.30 8.16
N SER A 221 18.55 5.42 7.01
CA SER A 221 17.10 5.34 6.88
C SER A 221 16.56 4.01 7.42
N SER A 222 17.13 2.88 7.01
CA SER A 222 16.72 1.55 7.51
C SER A 222 16.91 1.41 9.04
N LYS A 223 18.00 1.96 9.58
CA LYS A 223 18.20 1.98 11.04
C LYS A 223 17.16 2.85 11.74
N LEU A 224 16.87 4.06 11.25
CA LEU A 224 15.83 4.92 11.82
C LEU A 224 14.45 4.26 11.82
N VAL A 225 14.08 3.50 10.77
CA VAL A 225 12.84 2.71 10.74
C VAL A 225 12.77 1.77 11.95
N SER A 226 13.89 1.13 12.31
CA SER A 226 13.97 0.16 13.41
C SER A 226 13.80 0.78 14.81
N LEU A 227 13.90 2.11 14.93
CA LEU A 227 13.64 2.80 16.21
C LEU A 227 12.14 2.88 16.54
N GLU A 228 11.25 2.71 15.57
CA GLU A 228 9.80 2.78 15.78
C GLU A 228 9.27 1.43 16.29
N PHE A 229 8.71 1.44 17.50
CA PHE A 229 8.17 0.25 18.17
C PHE A 229 6.64 0.11 18.01
N ARG A 230 5.98 1.00 17.28
CA ARG A 230 4.56 0.85 16.97
C ARG A 230 4.44 0.20 15.58
N PRO A 231 3.87 -1.02 15.47
CA PRO A 231 3.87 -1.78 14.22
C PRO A 231 3.32 -1.02 13.01
N GLU A 232 2.23 -0.26 13.19
CA GLU A 232 1.60 0.51 12.11
C GLU A 232 2.51 1.61 11.57
N LEU A 233 3.19 2.33 12.46
CA LEU A 233 4.10 3.41 12.07
C LEU A 233 5.40 2.86 11.54
N TRP A 234 5.94 1.79 12.12
CA TRP A 234 7.08 1.06 11.57
C TRP A 234 6.82 0.66 10.11
N LYS A 235 5.61 0.16 9.82
CA LYS A 235 5.20 -0.19 8.47
C LYS A 235 5.15 1.03 7.54
N GLU A 236 4.60 2.16 8.00
CA GLU A 236 4.63 3.43 7.23
C GLU A 236 6.07 3.83 6.90
N LEU A 237 6.96 3.83 7.90
CA LEU A 237 8.36 4.20 7.74
C LEU A 237 9.10 3.25 6.79
N GLN A 238 8.84 1.94 6.85
CA GLN A 238 9.39 0.96 5.91
C GLN A 238 9.02 1.30 4.46
N PHE A 239 7.77 1.69 4.19
CA PHE A 239 7.38 2.05 2.83
C PHE A 239 7.95 3.40 2.39
N MET A 240 8.10 4.35 3.30
CA MET A 240 8.87 5.57 3.00
C MET A 240 10.34 5.25 2.71
N HIS A 241 10.96 4.30 3.42
CA HIS A 241 12.30 3.82 3.12
C HIS A 241 12.35 3.22 1.71
N ILE A 242 11.47 2.29 1.35
CA ILE A 242 11.43 1.68 0.01
C ILE A 242 11.18 2.73 -1.10
N ALA A 243 10.31 3.70 -0.84
CA ALA A 243 10.03 4.80 -1.75
C ALA A 243 11.24 5.73 -1.99
N ASN A 244 12.30 5.60 -1.18
CA ASN A 244 13.49 6.46 -1.21
C ASN A 244 14.76 5.71 -1.58
N PHE A 245 14.95 4.57 -0.97
CA PHE A 245 16.12 3.71 -1.02
C PHE A 245 15.65 2.29 -1.34
N PRO A 246 15.32 2.00 -2.61
CA PRO A 246 14.73 0.72 -2.99
C PRO A 246 15.77 -0.40 -3.13
N GLN A 247 17.06 -0.09 -3.02
CA GLN A 247 18.14 -1.04 -3.17
C GLN A 247 18.35 -1.86 -1.89
N VAL A 248 18.51 -3.16 -2.05
CA VAL A 248 18.88 -4.07 -0.96
C VAL A 248 19.81 -5.16 -1.48
N ASN A 249 20.78 -5.58 -0.68
CA ASN A 249 21.65 -6.70 -1.01
C ASN A 249 21.01 -8.02 -0.53
N CYS A 250 20.96 -9.00 -1.42
CA CYS A 250 20.57 -10.36 -1.06
C CYS A 250 21.54 -10.93 -0.01
N GLN A 251 21.01 -11.51 1.06
CA GLN A 251 21.87 -12.07 2.12
C GLN A 251 22.55 -13.40 1.74
N LYS A 252 22.10 -14.04 0.65
CA LYS A 252 22.61 -15.33 0.19
C LYS A 252 23.68 -15.15 -0.90
N CYS A 253 23.39 -14.37 -1.94
CA CYS A 253 24.29 -14.19 -3.09
C CYS A 253 24.89 -12.77 -3.20
N TYR A 254 24.52 -11.84 -2.31
CA TYR A 254 25.00 -10.45 -2.28
C TYR A 254 24.63 -9.58 -3.49
N GLN A 255 23.84 -10.10 -4.44
CA GLN A 255 23.33 -9.31 -5.55
C GLN A 255 22.32 -8.26 -5.09
N GLU A 256 22.39 -7.06 -5.67
CA GLU A 256 21.41 -5.99 -5.44
C GLU A 256 20.04 -6.36 -6.01
N VAL A 257 18.98 -6.01 -5.29
CA VAL A 257 17.58 -6.21 -5.70
C VAL A 257 16.84 -4.88 -5.59
N CYS A 258 16.04 -4.56 -6.60
CA CYS A 258 15.14 -3.40 -6.56
C CYS A 258 13.81 -3.76 -5.88
N LEU A 259 13.54 -3.20 -4.71
CA LEU A 259 12.31 -3.47 -3.94
C LEU A 259 11.04 -2.92 -4.59
N ARG A 260 11.17 -1.93 -5.49
CA ARG A 260 10.01 -1.32 -6.17
C ARG A 260 9.45 -2.20 -7.27
N CYS A 261 10.27 -2.59 -8.25
CA CYS A 261 9.83 -3.42 -9.39
C CYS A 261 10.06 -4.91 -9.17
N GLY A 262 11.11 -5.31 -8.45
CA GLY A 262 11.52 -6.71 -8.34
C GLY A 262 12.21 -7.26 -9.59
N GLU A 263 12.49 -6.43 -10.60
CA GLU A 263 13.12 -6.85 -11.86
C GLU A 263 14.62 -6.66 -11.83
N GLY A 264 15.36 -7.75 -12.07
CA GLY A 264 16.82 -7.76 -12.17
C GLY A 264 17.53 -7.12 -10.97
N SER A 265 18.70 -6.55 -11.26
CA SER A 265 19.49 -5.83 -10.26
C SER A 265 18.96 -4.41 -10.01
N HIS A 266 19.37 -3.77 -8.91
CA HIS A 266 19.03 -2.37 -8.70
C HIS A 266 19.62 -1.49 -9.81
N HIS A 267 18.73 -0.82 -10.55
CA HIS A 267 19.07 -0.03 -11.74
C HIS A 267 19.31 1.45 -11.37
N LYS A 268 20.58 1.79 -11.15
CA LYS A 268 21.00 3.12 -10.72
C LYS A 268 20.72 4.18 -11.78
N ALA A 269 20.33 5.38 -11.35
CA ALA A 269 20.05 6.54 -12.21
C ALA A 269 18.95 6.36 -13.27
N MET A 270 18.20 5.25 -13.23
CA MET A 270 17.04 4.97 -14.07
C MET A 270 15.82 4.69 -13.20
N THR A 271 14.64 5.07 -13.67
CA THR A 271 13.38 4.60 -13.10
C THR A 271 13.18 3.11 -13.42
N CYS A 272 12.29 2.46 -12.66
CA CYS A 272 11.92 1.06 -12.94
C CYS A 272 11.39 0.87 -14.36
N PHE A 273 10.61 1.83 -14.86
CA PHE A 273 10.05 1.79 -16.21
C PHE A 273 11.14 1.92 -17.27
N GLU A 274 12.03 2.92 -17.15
CA GLU A 274 13.15 3.09 -18.09
C GLU A 274 14.05 1.85 -18.13
N TYR A 275 14.31 1.23 -16.98
CA TYR A 275 15.09 -0.01 -16.91
C TYR A 275 14.38 -1.14 -17.66
N MET A 276 13.10 -1.38 -17.39
CA MET A 276 12.33 -2.44 -18.07
C MET A 276 12.23 -2.17 -19.58
N GLU A 277 12.02 -0.92 -20.00
CA GLU A 277 12.00 -0.53 -21.42
C GLU A 277 13.36 -0.78 -22.11
N ASP A 278 14.46 -0.48 -21.43
CA ASP A 278 15.81 -0.72 -21.94
C ASP A 278 16.09 -2.23 -22.08
N GLN A 279 15.68 -3.05 -21.09
CA GLN A 279 15.79 -4.51 -21.16
C GLN A 279 15.00 -5.09 -22.34
N VAL A 280 13.77 -4.59 -22.59
CA VAL A 280 12.97 -5.02 -23.74
C VAL A 280 13.62 -4.59 -25.07
N ARG A 281 14.14 -3.37 -25.15
CA ARG A 281 14.74 -2.81 -26.37
C ARG A 281 16.05 -3.50 -26.76
N ASN A 282 16.89 -3.81 -25.77
CA ASN A 282 18.22 -4.39 -25.97
C ASN A 282 18.19 -5.93 -26.02
N SER A 283 17.04 -6.56 -25.83
CA SER A 283 16.92 -8.01 -26.04
C SER A 283 16.92 -8.34 -27.52
N HIS A 284 17.96 -9.03 -27.97
CA HIS A 284 18.10 -9.48 -29.36
C HIS A 284 17.41 -10.83 -29.64
N THR A 285 16.75 -11.44 -28.63
CA THR A 285 16.05 -12.71 -28.77
C THR A 285 14.69 -12.68 -28.08
N TYR A 286 13.75 -13.44 -28.63
CA TYR A 286 12.47 -13.71 -27.98
C TYR A 286 12.71 -14.56 -26.74
N SER A 287 12.21 -14.11 -25.59
CA SER A 287 12.23 -14.88 -24.35
C SER A 287 10.97 -14.57 -23.54
N GLU A 288 10.52 -15.54 -22.75
CA GLU A 288 9.39 -15.38 -21.83
C GLU A 288 9.60 -14.20 -20.87
N SER A 289 10.84 -13.97 -20.42
CA SER A 289 11.20 -12.81 -19.61
C SER A 289 10.93 -11.48 -20.30
N VAL A 290 11.16 -11.37 -21.61
CA VAL A 290 10.91 -10.12 -22.35
C VAL A 290 9.41 -9.87 -22.53
N GLU A 291 8.62 -10.90 -22.79
CA GLU A 291 7.16 -10.78 -22.85
C GLU A 291 6.56 -10.39 -21.48
N ASN A 292 7.08 -10.98 -20.39
CA ASN A 292 6.70 -10.60 -19.02
C ASN A 292 7.00 -9.11 -18.74
N LEU A 293 8.15 -8.59 -19.20
CA LEU A 293 8.50 -7.18 -19.05
C LEU A 293 7.58 -6.27 -19.88
N LYS A 294 7.27 -6.62 -21.12
CA LYS A 294 6.31 -5.87 -21.96
C LYS A 294 4.94 -5.80 -21.29
N TRP A 295 4.44 -6.93 -20.80
CA TRP A 295 3.17 -6.97 -20.09
C TRP A 295 3.17 -6.08 -18.84
N LYS A 296 4.26 -6.10 -18.06
CA LYS A 296 4.42 -5.24 -16.88
C LYS A 296 4.41 -3.75 -17.24
N LEU A 297 5.09 -3.35 -18.31
CA LEU A 297 5.10 -1.98 -18.81
C LEU A 297 3.70 -1.49 -19.20
N GLU A 298 2.90 -2.35 -19.83
CA GLU A 298 1.55 -2.01 -20.30
C GLU A 298 0.50 -2.02 -19.19
N ASN A 299 0.64 -2.89 -18.19
CA ASN A 299 -0.44 -3.18 -17.23
C ASN A 299 -0.15 -2.72 -15.80
N SER A 300 1.03 -2.15 -15.53
CA SER A 300 1.42 -1.76 -14.18
C SER A 300 1.64 -0.25 -14.01
N LYS A 301 1.40 0.23 -12.79
CA LYS A 301 1.72 1.60 -12.36
C LYS A 301 2.38 1.56 -10.99
N SER A 302 3.21 2.56 -10.68
CA SER A 302 3.74 2.69 -9.32
C SER A 302 2.67 3.21 -8.36
N CYS A 303 2.60 2.68 -7.14
CA CYS A 303 1.84 3.33 -6.07
C CYS A 303 2.40 4.74 -5.81
N PRO A 304 1.58 5.81 -5.75
CA PRO A 304 2.07 7.17 -5.51
C PRO A 304 2.66 7.37 -4.10
N ASN A 305 2.38 6.47 -3.16
CA ASN A 305 2.88 6.55 -1.79
C ASN A 305 4.17 5.74 -1.57
N CYS A 306 4.19 4.46 -1.96
CA CYS A 306 5.36 3.58 -1.71
C CYS A 306 6.24 3.31 -2.95
N CYS A 307 5.85 3.82 -4.12
CA CYS A 307 6.53 3.63 -5.41
C CYS A 307 6.68 2.18 -5.89
N ILE A 308 6.11 1.20 -5.18
CA ILE A 308 6.08 -0.20 -5.59
C ILE A 308 5.20 -0.34 -6.83
N LEU A 309 5.68 -1.11 -7.81
CA LEU A 309 4.94 -1.42 -9.03
C LEU A 309 3.77 -2.35 -8.71
N ILE A 310 2.56 -1.96 -9.13
CA ILE A 310 1.32 -2.71 -8.94
C ILE A 310 0.56 -2.79 -10.26
N ASN A 311 -0.08 -3.93 -10.50
CA ASN A 311 -1.06 -4.13 -11.55
C ASN A 311 -2.47 -3.86 -11.00
N ARG A 312 -3.42 -3.63 -11.90
CA ARG A 312 -4.85 -3.53 -11.58
C ARG A 312 -5.60 -4.54 -12.43
N ASP A 313 -6.34 -5.42 -11.77
CA ASP A 313 -7.00 -6.52 -12.47
C ASP A 313 -8.38 -6.16 -13.05
N ASP A 314 -9.12 -5.15 -12.55
CA ASP A 314 -10.21 -4.56 -13.36
C ASP A 314 -10.88 -3.24 -12.89
N GLY A 315 -11.44 -2.52 -13.88
CA GLY A 315 -12.57 -1.55 -13.89
C GLY A 315 -12.59 -0.32 -12.96
N CYS A 316 -12.15 -0.44 -11.72
CA CYS A 316 -12.31 0.61 -10.71
C CYS A 316 -11.12 1.58 -10.69
N ASN A 317 -11.41 2.88 -10.67
CA ASN A 317 -10.39 3.90 -10.49
C ASN A 317 -9.94 4.00 -9.03
N LYS A 318 -10.72 3.50 -8.07
CA LYS A 318 -10.32 3.46 -6.66
C LYS A 318 -9.38 2.29 -6.44
N VAL A 319 -8.14 2.59 -6.07
CA VAL A 319 -7.13 1.57 -5.79
C VAL A 319 -6.66 1.70 -4.36
N ASP A 320 -6.78 0.60 -3.63
CA ASP A 320 -6.24 0.43 -2.28
C ASP A 320 -4.95 -0.40 -2.41
N CYS A 321 -3.78 0.23 -2.22
CA CYS A 321 -2.52 -0.48 -2.36
C CYS A 321 -2.39 -1.61 -1.33
N LEU A 322 -2.32 -2.86 -1.79
CA LEU A 322 -2.24 -4.05 -0.92
C LEU A 322 -0.97 -4.09 -0.05
N HIS A 323 0.06 -3.30 -0.40
CA HIS A 323 1.28 -3.18 0.39
C HIS A 323 1.16 -2.07 1.44
N CYS A 324 1.12 -0.80 1.04
CA CYS A 324 1.18 0.33 1.97
C CYS A 324 -0.19 0.79 2.48
N GLY A 325 -1.29 0.30 1.93
CA GLY A 325 -2.66 0.70 2.32
C GLY A 325 -3.12 2.06 1.79
N HIS A 326 -2.28 2.76 1.03
CA HIS A 326 -2.66 4.05 0.45
C HIS A 326 -3.80 3.90 -0.56
N ARG A 327 -4.82 4.74 -0.44
CA ARG A 327 -5.98 4.77 -1.34
C ARG A 327 -5.85 5.92 -2.33
N PHE A 328 -5.83 5.63 -3.62
CA PHE A 328 -5.60 6.63 -4.66
C PHE A 328 -6.40 6.34 -5.93
N CYS A 329 -6.47 7.33 -6.81
CA CYS A 329 -7.11 7.19 -8.12
C CYS A 329 -6.11 6.64 -9.14
N TRP A 330 -6.46 5.53 -9.81
CA TRP A 330 -5.62 4.92 -10.86
C TRP A 330 -5.30 5.86 -12.03
N ILE A 331 -6.21 6.79 -12.33
CA ILE A 331 -6.09 7.71 -13.46
C ILE A 331 -5.23 8.91 -13.10
N CYS A 332 -5.64 9.72 -12.11
CA CYS A 332 -4.95 10.96 -11.77
C CYS A 332 -3.83 10.80 -10.75
N ARG A 333 -3.69 9.62 -10.12
CA ARG A 333 -2.64 9.29 -9.13
C ARG A 333 -2.68 10.08 -7.82
N ASP A 334 -3.68 10.95 -7.63
CA ASP A 334 -3.94 11.64 -6.37
C ASP A 334 -4.64 10.73 -5.35
N THR A 335 -4.56 11.12 -4.07
CA THR A 335 -5.32 10.50 -2.98
C THR A 335 -6.80 10.40 -3.33
N TRP A 336 -7.39 9.24 -3.06
CA TRP A 336 -8.77 8.97 -3.43
C TRP A 336 -9.72 9.97 -2.77
N SER A 337 -10.62 10.53 -3.57
CA SER A 337 -11.72 11.36 -3.12
C SER A 337 -12.94 11.10 -4.01
N GLU A 338 -14.12 11.46 -3.53
CA GLU A 338 -15.38 11.32 -4.28
C GLU A 338 -15.40 12.07 -5.62
N LYS A 339 -14.46 13.01 -5.83
CA LYS A 339 -14.28 13.73 -7.11
C LYS A 339 -13.71 12.83 -8.22
N CYS A 340 -12.98 11.78 -7.84
CA CYS A 340 -12.54 10.74 -8.75
C CYS A 340 -13.65 9.68 -8.74
N GLY A 341 -14.60 9.76 -9.68
CA GLY A 341 -15.64 8.72 -9.75
C GLY A 341 -15.02 7.33 -9.98
N PHE A 342 -15.72 6.29 -9.53
CA PHE A 342 -15.26 4.89 -9.65
C PHE A 342 -14.90 4.49 -11.08
N TYR A 343 -15.54 5.07 -12.09
CA TYR A 343 -15.27 4.79 -13.51
C TYR A 343 -14.84 6.02 -14.32
N GLN A 344 -15.11 7.23 -13.83
CA GLN A 344 -14.78 8.48 -14.53
C GLN A 344 -13.96 9.40 -13.62
N CYS A 345 -12.70 9.61 -13.98
CA CYS A 345 -11.85 10.57 -13.28
C CYS A 345 -11.91 11.94 -13.96
N ARG A 346 -12.50 12.93 -13.29
CA ARG A 346 -12.57 14.32 -13.78
C ARG A 346 -11.24 15.09 -13.68
N GLY A 347 -10.24 14.49 -13.04
CA GLY A 347 -8.89 15.06 -12.88
C GLY A 347 -7.90 14.64 -13.97
N ALA A 348 -8.31 13.85 -14.96
CA ALA A 348 -7.45 13.44 -16.06
C ALA A 348 -7.02 14.67 -16.88
N LYS A 349 -5.78 15.12 -16.69
CA LYS A 349 -5.22 16.23 -17.49
C LYS A 349 -4.72 15.80 -18.87
N ASN A 350 -4.77 14.50 -19.18
CA ASN A 350 -4.61 13.90 -20.50
C ASN A 350 -5.31 12.53 -20.46
N GLY A 351 -6.43 12.38 -21.16
CA GLY A 351 -7.08 11.08 -21.37
C GLY A 351 -7.43 10.94 -22.84
N PRO A 352 -7.28 9.75 -23.44
CA PRO A 352 -7.82 9.49 -24.77
C PRO A 352 -9.35 9.57 -24.66
N THR A 353 -9.96 10.30 -25.59
CA THR A 353 -11.40 10.31 -25.81
C THR A 353 -11.87 8.91 -26.18
N SER A 354 -12.33 8.12 -25.21
CA SER A 354 -13.22 7.01 -25.51
C SER A 354 -14.63 7.58 -25.64
N GLU A 355 -15.05 7.80 -26.87
CA GLU A 355 -16.44 8.04 -27.24
C GLU A 355 -17.29 6.87 -26.75
N ILE A 356 -18.04 7.09 -25.68
CA ILE A 356 -19.29 6.37 -25.44
C ILE A 356 -20.34 7.46 -25.32
N GLU A 357 -21.05 7.67 -26.42
CA GLU A 357 -22.24 8.51 -26.46
C GLU A 357 -23.20 8.04 -25.35
N SER A 358 -23.43 8.91 -24.38
CA SER A 358 -24.49 8.74 -23.39
C SER A 358 -25.75 9.43 -23.94
N PRO A 359 -26.93 8.80 -23.93
CA PRO A 359 -28.14 9.44 -24.41
C PRO A 359 -28.46 10.65 -23.53
N THR A 360 -28.61 11.81 -24.16
CA THR A 360 -29.08 13.03 -23.52
C THR A 360 -30.51 12.84 -23.04
N THR A 361 -30.74 12.92 -21.74
CA THR A 361 -32.07 13.22 -21.19
C THR A 361 -32.00 14.43 -20.27
N LYS A 362 -32.95 15.33 -20.51
CA LYS A 362 -33.05 16.69 -19.96
C LYS A 362 -33.28 16.68 -18.45
N ALA A 363 -32.82 17.76 -17.83
CA ALA A 363 -32.97 18.10 -16.42
C ALA A 363 -34.43 18.02 -15.92
N GLY A 364 -34.60 17.42 -14.73
CA GLY A 364 -35.84 17.44 -13.95
C GLY A 364 -35.70 16.72 -12.60
N SER A 365 -35.93 17.49 -11.52
CA SER A 365 -36.21 17.10 -10.11
C SER A 365 -35.30 16.12 -9.36
N ILE A 366 -34.77 16.63 -8.24
CA ILE A 366 -34.07 15.91 -7.17
C ILE A 366 -35.10 15.06 -6.39
N SER A 367 -35.07 13.75 -6.56
CA SER A 367 -35.54 12.79 -5.54
C SER A 367 -35.04 11.37 -5.87
N GLU A 368 -34.22 10.83 -4.97
CA GLU A 368 -33.98 9.39 -4.72
C GLU A 368 -33.60 8.51 -5.92
N MET A 369 -32.37 8.69 -6.42
CA MET A 369 -31.67 7.59 -7.10
C MET A 369 -30.83 6.83 -6.06
N PRO A 370 -30.90 5.48 -6.00
CA PRO A 370 -29.96 4.70 -5.21
C PRO A 370 -28.53 4.94 -5.69
N GLU A 371 -27.58 4.88 -4.76
CA GLU A 371 -26.15 4.99 -5.09
C GLU A 371 -25.74 3.99 -6.19
N ILE A 372 -24.76 4.40 -7.00
CA ILE A 372 -24.29 3.62 -8.15
C ILE A 372 -23.72 2.29 -7.65
N GLY A 373 -24.37 1.18 -8.02
CA GLY A 373 -24.05 -0.18 -7.58
C GLY A 373 -25.14 -0.82 -6.71
N VAL A 374 -26.12 -0.05 -6.23
CA VAL A 374 -27.30 -0.55 -5.54
C VAL A 374 -28.40 -0.83 -6.57
N PRO A 375 -28.88 -2.08 -6.70
CA PRO A 375 -29.99 -2.39 -7.60
C PRO A 375 -31.21 -1.52 -7.27
N ASN A 376 -31.75 -0.83 -8.27
CA ASN A 376 -32.93 0.02 -8.07
C ASN A 376 -34.16 -0.86 -7.85
N VAL A 377 -34.44 -1.15 -6.58
CA VAL A 377 -35.50 -2.07 -6.14
C VAL A 377 -36.88 -1.60 -6.63
N ILE A 378 -37.11 -0.28 -6.71
CA ILE A 378 -38.35 0.31 -7.22
C ILE A 378 -38.53 0.00 -8.71
N ALA A 379 -37.46 0.14 -9.51
CA ALA A 379 -37.48 -0.18 -10.94
C ALA A 379 -37.64 -1.70 -11.20
N ILE A 380 -37.11 -2.54 -10.31
CA ILE A 380 -37.24 -4.01 -10.39
C ILE A 380 -38.67 -4.44 -10.02
N GLN A 381 -39.24 -3.89 -8.94
CA GLN A 381 -40.62 -4.16 -8.52
C GLN A 381 -41.65 -3.69 -9.57
N ALA A 382 -41.41 -2.55 -10.22
CA ALA A 382 -42.26 -2.06 -11.30
C ALA A 382 -42.27 -3.00 -12.52
N LYS A 383 -41.14 -3.64 -12.84
CA LYS A 383 -41.06 -4.62 -13.93
C LYS A 383 -41.79 -5.93 -13.62
N LEU A 384 -41.78 -6.34 -12.35
CA LEU A 384 -42.47 -7.56 -11.88
C LEU A 384 -43.98 -7.37 -11.78
N ALA A 385 -44.49 -6.13 -11.70
CA ALA A 385 -45.91 -5.82 -11.62
C ALA A 385 -46.63 -5.80 -12.98
N THR A 386 -45.92 -5.90 -14.11
CA THR A 386 -46.55 -5.94 -15.44
C THR A 386 -46.96 -7.37 -15.81
N PRO A 387 -48.26 -7.68 -16.01
CA PRO A 387 -48.66 -9.01 -16.44
C PRO A 387 -48.20 -9.27 -17.86
N GLN A 388 -47.50 -10.38 -18.10
CA GLN A 388 -47.19 -10.85 -19.45
C GLN A 388 -48.51 -11.12 -20.19
N ARG A 389 -48.83 -10.31 -21.20
CA ARG A 389 -49.84 -10.68 -22.20
C ARG A 389 -49.23 -11.75 -23.09
N GLY A 390 -49.72 -12.98 -22.94
CA GLY A 390 -49.35 -14.12 -23.78
C GLY A 390 -49.70 -13.88 -25.25
N SER A 391 -48.79 -14.28 -26.12
CA SER A 391 -49.03 -14.51 -27.54
C SER A 391 -49.78 -15.83 -27.72
N ALA A 392 -50.95 -15.75 -28.34
CA ALA A 392 -51.60 -16.85 -29.05
C ALA A 392 -51.00 -16.96 -30.46
#